data_AF-A0A969NBE3-F1
#
_entry.id   AF-A0A969NBE3-F1
#
_cell.length_a   1.000
_cell.length_b   1.000
_cell.length_c   1.000
_cell.angle_alpha   90.00
_cell.angle_beta   90.00
_cell.angle_gamma   90.00
#
_symmetry.space_group_name_H-M   'P 1'
#
loop_
_entity.id
_entity.type
_entity.pdbx_description
1 polymer ?
#
loop_
_entity_poly.entity_id
_entity_poly.type
_entity_poly.pdbx_seq_one_letter_code
_entity_poly.pdbx_strand_id
1 'polypeptide(L)'
;MKKRLLSWFIPLLVAVTMVVASKLFLFSTYEIKNDSMSPYLCKGNIALCIKKKPKKRNKVVLYSLNSKDSLFLKRQIAIAGDTIAIKHGTIIVNGKK
;
A
#
# COMPACT_ATOMS: atom_id res chain seq x y z
N MET A 1 10.85 21.39 40.89
CA MET A 1 9.95 21.65 39.72
C MET A 1 10.42 21.02 38.41
N LYS A 2 11.72 21.03 38.05
CA LYS A 2 12.23 20.49 36.77
C LYS A 2 11.92 19.00 36.50
N LYS A 3 11.91 18.15 37.55
CA LYS A 3 11.62 16.70 37.41
C LYS A 3 10.16 16.38 37.04
N ARG A 4 9.18 17.20 37.44
CA ARG A 4 7.75 17.00 37.10
C ARG A 4 7.47 17.31 35.63
N LEU A 5 8.08 18.37 35.10
CA LEU A 5 7.95 18.74 33.69
C LEU A 5 8.59 17.69 32.78
N LEU A 6 9.76 17.15 33.14
CA LEU A 6 10.40 16.06 32.39
C LEU A 6 9.54 14.79 32.36
N SER A 7 8.90 14.43 33.47
CA SER A 7 8.07 13.21 33.56
C SER A 7 6.85 13.24 32.65
N TRP A 8 6.35 14.42 32.27
CA TRP A 8 5.23 14.57 31.34
C TRP A 8 5.70 14.77 29.90
N PHE A 9 6.87 15.38 29.71
CA PHE A 9 7.44 15.60 28.39
C PHE A 9 7.98 14.31 27.74
N ILE A 10 8.60 13.41 28.52
CA ILE A 10 9.12 12.13 28.02
C ILE A 10 8.02 11.25 27.38
N PRO A 11 6.88 10.96 28.02
CA PRO A 11 5.84 10.14 27.40
C PRO A 11 5.21 10.82 26.18
N LEU A 12 5.09 12.16 26.19
CA LEU A 12 4.64 12.91 25.01
C LEU A 12 5.59 12.74 23.82
N LEU A 13 6.90 12.85 24.06
CA LEU A 13 7.92 12.66 23.03
C LEU A 13 7.92 11.23 22.48
N VAL A 14 7.75 10.22 23.35
CA VAL A 14 7.64 8.82 22.96
C VAL A 14 6.39 8.57 22.12
N ALA A 15 5.24 9.13 22.50
CA ALA A 15 4.01 9.02 21.72
C ALA A 15 4.16 9.64 20.32
N VAL A 16 4.73 10.84 20.24
CA VAL A 16 4.95 11.54 18.95
C VAL A 16 5.92 10.75 18.07
N THR A 17 7.05 10.31 18.61
CA THR A 17 8.03 9.52 17.85
C THR A 17 7.44 8.19 17.37
N MET A 18 6.61 7.52 18.18
CA MET A 18 5.93 6.29 17.78
C MET A 18 4.93 6.52 16.64
N VAL A 19 4.17 7.62 16.66
CA VAL A 19 3.26 8.00 15.57
C VAL A 19 4.03 8.33 14.28
N VAL A 20 5.11 9.11 14.39
CA VAL A 20 5.95 9.46 13.24
C VAL A 20 6.60 8.22 12.63
N ALA A 21 7.19 7.36 13.44
CA ALA A 21 7.76 6.09 12.98
C ALA A 21 6.72 5.22 12.27
N SER A 22 5.50 5.14 12.82
CA SER A 22 4.40 4.38 12.21
C SER A 22 4.02 4.95 10.83
N LYS A 23 3.91 6.28 10.70
CA LYS A 23 3.65 6.91 9.39
C LYS A 23 4.79 6.73 8.40
N LEU A 24 6.04 6.74 8.85
CA LEU A 24 7.20 6.60 7.96
C LEU A 24 7.38 5.16 7.48
N PHE A 25 7.20 4.16 8.35
CA PHE A 25 7.52 2.76 8.05
C PHE A 25 6.32 1.92 7.63
N LEU A 26 5.11 2.15 8.17
CA LEU A 26 3.98 1.24 7.98
C LEU A 26 3.00 1.73 6.92
N PHE A 27 2.72 3.02 6.87
CA PHE A 27 1.62 3.56 6.07
C PHE A 27 2.09 4.54 4.99
N SER A 28 1.39 4.57 3.87
CA SER A 28 1.55 5.58 2.83
C SER A 28 0.18 5.90 2.28
N THR A 29 -0.15 7.19 2.15
CA THR A 29 -1.38 7.63 1.48
C THR A 29 -1.07 8.01 0.05
N TYR A 30 -1.93 7.62 -0.88
CA TYR A 30 -1.80 7.97 -2.29
C TYR A 30 -3.15 8.41 -2.86
N GLU A 31 -3.17 9.56 -3.53
CA GLU A 31 -4.35 10.05 -4.24
C GLU A 31 -4.46 9.40 -5.62
N ILE A 32 -5.63 8.84 -5.91
CA ILE A 32 -5.88 8.11 -7.15
C ILE A 32 -6.09 9.10 -8.29
N LYS A 33 -5.08 9.23 -9.14
CA LYS A 33 -5.11 10.14 -10.30
C LYS A 33 -5.83 9.57 -11.53
N ASN A 34 -6.03 8.25 -11.58
CA ASN A 34 -6.47 7.55 -12.79
C ASN A 34 -7.66 6.61 -12.53
N ASP A 35 -8.56 6.48 -13.50
CA ASP A 35 -9.84 5.77 -13.35
C ASP A 35 -9.77 4.27 -13.74
N SER A 36 -8.56 3.75 -13.94
CA SER A 36 -8.31 2.37 -14.42
C SER A 36 -8.75 1.26 -13.45
N MET A 37 -9.24 1.63 -12.27
CA MET A 37 -9.74 0.73 -11.23
C MET A 37 -11.25 0.91 -10.98
N SER A 38 -11.94 1.70 -11.80
CA SER A 38 -13.39 1.84 -11.75
C SER A 38 -14.08 0.49 -11.97
N PRO A 39 -15.16 0.16 -11.21
CA PRO A 39 -15.85 1.00 -10.21
C PRO A 39 -15.29 0.88 -8.78
N TYR A 40 -14.25 0.08 -8.55
CA TYR A 40 -13.77 -0.21 -7.19
C TYR A 40 -12.97 0.92 -6.56
N LEU A 41 -12.19 1.65 -7.36
CA LEU A 41 -11.42 2.81 -6.90
C LEU A 41 -11.57 3.93 -7.93
N CYS A 42 -12.23 5.00 -7.50
CA CYS A 42 -12.52 6.15 -8.36
C CYS A 42 -11.43 7.22 -8.25
N LYS A 43 -11.30 8.00 -9.31
CA LYS A 43 -10.44 9.19 -9.33
C LYS A 43 -10.80 10.13 -8.16
N GLY A 44 -9.77 10.66 -7.49
CA GLY A 44 -9.92 11.55 -6.32
C GLY A 44 -10.09 10.84 -4.97
N ASN A 45 -10.20 9.50 -4.95
CA ASN A 45 -10.15 8.75 -3.70
C ASN A 45 -8.71 8.73 -3.15
N ILE A 46 -8.60 8.66 -1.82
CA ILE A 46 -7.33 8.51 -1.11
C ILE A 46 -7.17 7.04 -0.72
N ALA A 47 -6.17 6.37 -1.29
CA ALA A 47 -5.81 5.02 -0.91
C ALA A 47 -4.84 5.05 0.28
N LEU A 48 -5.19 4.31 1.34
CA LEU A 48 -4.26 4.02 2.44
C LEU A 48 -3.54 2.70 2.15
N CYS A 49 -2.25 2.78 1.91
CA CYS A 49 -1.40 1.63 1.59
C CYS A 49 -0.53 1.24 2.78
N ILE A 50 -0.39 -0.07 3.01
CA ILE A 50 0.55 -0.62 3.98
C ILE A 50 1.84 -0.98 3.23
N LYS A 51 3.00 -0.52 3.72
CA LYS A 51 4.32 -0.80 3.14
C LYS A 51 4.80 -2.24 3.44
N LYS A 52 4.00 -3.23 3.06
CA LYS A 52 4.30 -4.66 3.23
C LYS A 52 4.10 -5.40 1.93
N LYS A 53 5.02 -6.33 1.62
CA LYS A 53 4.89 -7.21 0.45
C LYS A 53 3.63 -8.09 0.60
N PRO A 54 2.71 -8.08 -0.36
CA PRO A 54 1.56 -8.98 -0.36
C PRO A 54 2.03 -10.43 -0.52
N LYS A 55 1.53 -11.32 0.35
CA LYS A 55 1.84 -12.77 0.33
C LYS A 55 0.75 -13.61 -0.35
N LYS A 56 -0.37 -12.98 -0.73
CA LYS A 56 -1.56 -13.65 -1.28
C LYS A 56 -1.96 -12.97 -2.59
N ARG A 57 -2.54 -13.76 -3.51
CA ARG A 57 -3.15 -13.26 -4.74
C ARG A 57 -4.33 -12.33 -4.45
N ASN A 58 -4.79 -11.63 -5.48
CA ASN A 58 -5.96 -10.74 -5.50
C ASN A 58 -5.89 -9.54 -4.54
N LYS A 59 -4.68 -9.12 -4.15
CA LYS A 59 -4.47 -7.88 -3.38
C LYS A 59 -4.24 -6.68 -4.31
N VAL A 60 -4.76 -5.52 -3.93
CA VAL A 60 -4.46 -4.26 -4.64
C VAL A 60 -3.12 -3.75 -4.14
N VAL A 61 -2.23 -3.45 -5.06
CA VAL A 61 -0.85 -3.06 -4.79
C VAL A 61 -0.57 -1.72 -5.45
N LEU A 62 0.15 -0.88 -4.72
CA LEU A 62 0.73 0.36 -5.23
C LEU A 62 2.15 0.05 -5.72
N TYR A 63 2.46 0.34 -6.98
CA TYR A 63 3.81 0.20 -7.52
C TYR A 63 4.21 1.44 -8.32
N SER A 64 5.51 1.69 -8.40
CA SER A 64 6.09 2.76 -9.21
C SER A 64 6.68 2.15 -10.47
N LEU A 65 6.35 2.71 -11.64
CA LEU A 65 7.08 2.45 -12.87
C LEU A 65 8.08 3.61 -13.06
N ASN A 66 9.33 3.33 -13.42
CA ASN A 66 10.38 4.34 -13.65
C ASN A 66 10.55 5.36 -12.51
N SER A 67 11.04 4.84 -11.38
CA SER A 67 11.82 5.57 -10.38
C SER A 67 11.16 6.67 -9.54
N LYS A 68 9.95 7.18 -9.81
CA LYS A 68 9.04 7.81 -8.80
C LYS A 68 7.79 8.48 -9.36
N ASP A 69 7.79 8.92 -10.62
CA ASP A 69 6.78 9.90 -11.07
C ASP A 69 5.44 9.28 -11.47
N SER A 70 5.37 7.96 -11.61
CA SER A 70 4.15 7.25 -11.96
C SER A 70 3.87 6.11 -10.99
N LEU A 71 3.08 6.44 -9.97
CA LEU A 71 2.49 5.48 -9.06
C LEU A 71 1.19 4.92 -9.67
N PHE A 72 1.07 3.60 -9.65
CA PHE A 72 -0.08 2.89 -10.19
C PHE A 72 -0.67 1.96 -9.14
N LEU A 73 -2.00 1.93 -9.08
CA LEU A 73 -2.76 0.94 -8.33
C LEU A 73 -3.23 -0.15 -9.28
N LYS A 74 -2.70 -1.37 -9.10
CA LYS A 74 -3.14 -2.55 -9.85
C LYS A 74 -3.48 -3.70 -8.90
N ARG A 75 -4.27 -4.66 -9.39
CA ARG A 75 -4.58 -5.89 -8.65
C ARG A 75 -3.52 -6.93 -8.98
N GLN A 76 -2.88 -7.46 -7.95
CA GLN A 76 -1.94 -8.55 -8.08
C GLN A 76 -2.68 -9.85 -8.34
N ILE A 77 -2.63 -10.33 -9.57
CA ILE A 77 -3.28 -11.57 -10.01
C ILE A 77 -2.43 -12.83 -9.74
N ALA A 78 -1.11 -12.68 -9.63
CA ALA A 78 -0.16 -13.79 -9.46
C ALA A 78 0.99 -13.40 -8.52
N ILE A 79 1.61 -14.40 -7.90
CA ILE A 79 2.82 -14.28 -7.06
C ILE A 79 3.97 -15.11 -7.67
N ALA A 80 5.18 -14.96 -7.12
CA ALA A 80 6.32 -15.77 -7.55
C ALA A 80 6.00 -17.27 -7.42
N GLY A 81 6.32 -18.03 -8.46
CA GLY A 81 5.97 -19.45 -8.58
C GLY A 81 4.65 -19.73 -9.31
N ASP A 82 3.86 -18.70 -9.62
CA ASP A 82 2.65 -18.86 -10.42
C ASP A 82 2.94 -18.80 -11.93
N THR A 83 2.25 -19.62 -12.70
CA THR A 83 2.20 -19.59 -14.16
C THR A 83 0.92 -18.89 -14.63
N ILE A 84 1.06 -17.90 -15.50
CA ILE A 84 -0.06 -17.14 -16.07
C ILE A 84 -0.22 -17.54 -17.54
N ALA A 85 -1.45 -17.85 -17.94
CA ALA A 85 -1.82 -17.98 -19.35
C ALA A 85 -3.03 -17.09 -19.65
N ILE A 86 -3.07 -16.52 -20.84
CA ILE A 86 -4.22 -15.76 -21.33
C ILE A 86 -4.83 -16.58 -22.48
N LYS A 87 -6.06 -17.04 -22.31
CA LYS A 87 -6.81 -17.79 -23.34
C LYS A 87 -8.17 -17.14 -23.54
N HIS A 88 -8.47 -16.71 -24.76
CA HIS A 88 -9.76 -16.08 -25.13
C HIS A 88 -10.16 -14.94 -24.17
N GLY A 89 -9.22 -14.05 -23.81
CA GLY A 89 -9.46 -12.95 -22.88
C GLY A 89 -9.62 -13.36 -21.40
N THR A 90 -9.52 -14.64 -21.07
CA THR A 90 -9.54 -15.13 -19.68
C THR A 90 -8.13 -15.33 -19.16
N ILE A 91 -7.87 -14.82 -17.97
CA ILE A 91 -6.63 -15.04 -17.23
C ILE A 91 -6.74 -16.38 -16.49
N ILE A 92 -5.76 -17.25 -16.71
CA ILE A 92 -5.64 -18.57 -16.07
C ILE A 92 -4.36 -18.56 -15.24
N VAL A 93 -4.47 -18.88 -13.95
CA VAL A 93 -3.34 -18.92 -13.01
C VAL A 93 -3.16 -20.35 -12.51
N ASN A 94 -2.01 -20.97 -12.81
CA ASN A 94 -1.69 -22.38 -12.51
C ASN A 94 -2.73 -23.35 -13.07
N GLY A 95 -3.20 -23.12 -14.30
CA GLY A 95 -4.21 -23.95 -14.95
C GLY A 95 -5.64 -23.78 -14.40
N LYS A 96 -5.84 -22.92 -13.39
CA LYS A 96 -7.14 -22.63 -12.77
C LYS A 96 -7.59 -21.20 -13.10
N LYS A 97 -8.90 -20.99 -13.21
CA LYS A 97 -9.52 -19.67 -13.36
C LYS A 97 -9.67 -19.02 -11.99
#